data_AF-A0A5P6VUA5-F1
#
_entry.id   AF-A0A5P6VUA5-F1
#
_cell.length_a   1.000
_cell.length_b   1.000
_cell.length_c   1.000
_cell.angle_alpha   90.00
_cell.angle_beta   90.00
_cell.angle_gamma   90.00
#
_symmetry.space_group_name_H-M   'P 1'
#
loop_
_entity.id
_entity.type
_entity.pdbx_description
1 polymer ?
#
loop_
_entity_poly.entity_id
_entity_poly.type
_entity_poly.pdbx_seq_one_letter_code
_entity_poly.pdbx_strand_id
1 'polypeptide(L)'
;MRKIKEVFQNGLFVSFITVLLKLIALVIGAFIAFNLYYIKNYYSRIEQEYLNNDNGIILDNSNQNQVYQNSEVNNDSHVENNSFYSRVIDENTSEHTLLQYAENACISGNYEAAVEIYSMEKLSESPVALNNMGYLYSQGLYSPQNIDIADDYYDKAIKVGSDKALDNKLAMHLNNRCEDIIEILKQGYEAGDSNTISFLNYAFFENYSDYEVEGLHKFAVWLLYDASLEEQENFISNLYEWNEEGNVFLTYSPRDTNLVKYIWYDDNSWVDVQNGIAGTTKCYKKYVLKCIGVELLNEGIERVTEELNND
;
A
#
# COMPACT_ATOMS: atom_id res chain seq x y z
N MET A 1 -24.44 64.26 23.53
CA MET A 1 -23.11 63.72 23.15
C MET A 1 -22.98 62.20 23.31
N ARG A 2 -23.64 61.53 24.28
CA ARG A 2 -23.51 60.08 24.50
C ARG A 2 -24.03 59.19 23.35
N LYS A 3 -25.19 59.50 22.77
CA LYS A 3 -25.77 58.77 21.62
C LYS A 3 -24.93 58.82 20.32
N ILE A 4 -24.16 59.88 20.10
CA ILE A 4 -23.33 60.01 18.86
C ILE A 4 -22.09 59.13 18.95
N LYS A 5 -21.53 58.92 20.15
CA LYS A 5 -20.36 58.07 20.38
C LYS A 5 -20.69 56.58 20.20
N GLU A 6 -21.87 56.13 20.65
CA GLU A 6 -22.34 54.75 20.46
C GLU A 6 -22.64 54.43 18.99
N VAL A 7 -23.24 55.36 18.23
CA VAL A 7 -23.50 55.18 16.79
C VAL A 7 -22.18 55.11 16.00
N PHE A 8 -21.19 55.94 16.34
CA PHE A 8 -19.87 55.91 15.70
C PHE A 8 -19.10 54.63 16.03
N GLN A 9 -19.13 54.15 17.28
CA GLN A 9 -18.49 52.88 17.67
C GLN A 9 -19.15 51.67 16.99
N ASN A 10 -20.48 51.66 16.88
CA ASN A 10 -21.19 50.59 16.17
C ASN A 10 -20.92 50.63 14.66
N GLY A 11 -20.84 51.81 14.04
CA GLY A 11 -20.47 51.95 12.63
C GLY A 11 -19.04 51.51 12.33
N LEU A 12 -18.07 51.85 13.19
CA LEU A 12 -16.68 51.41 13.07
C LEU A 12 -16.54 49.89 13.27
N PHE A 13 -17.27 49.32 14.22
CA PHE A 13 -17.24 47.89 14.51
C PHE A 13 -17.83 47.05 13.37
N VAL A 14 -18.94 47.48 12.77
CA VAL A 14 -19.51 46.84 11.59
C VAL A 14 -18.58 46.97 10.37
N SER A 15 -17.93 48.13 10.19
CA SER A 15 -16.92 48.31 9.15
C SER A 15 -15.71 47.38 9.34
N PHE A 16 -15.25 47.21 10.58
CA PHE A 16 -14.15 46.28 10.90
C PHE A 16 -14.52 44.82 10.63
N ILE A 17 -15.72 44.37 11.06
CA ILE A 17 -16.20 43.01 10.81
C ILE A 17 -16.34 42.73 9.30
N THR A 18 -16.85 43.68 8.54
CA THR A 18 -17.02 43.51 7.08
C THR A 18 -15.68 43.43 6.35
N VAL A 19 -14.66 44.16 6.80
CA VAL A 19 -13.29 44.02 6.26
C VAL A 19 -12.67 42.68 6.67
N LEU A 20 -12.85 42.25 7.91
CA LEU A 20 -12.33 40.96 8.41
C LEU A 20 -12.94 39.77 7.67
N LEU A 21 -14.25 39.78 7.43
CA LEU A 21 -14.93 38.72 6.65
C LEU A 21 -14.42 38.65 5.21
N LYS A 22 -14.13 39.80 4.58
CA LYS A 22 -13.53 39.84 3.24
C LYS A 22 -12.11 39.28 3.21
N LEU A 23 -11.31 39.53 4.25
CA LEU A 23 -9.97 38.96 4.38
C LEU A 23 -10.01 37.44 4.58
N ILE A 24 -10.91 36.95 5.43
CA ILE A 24 -11.12 35.50 5.63
C ILE A 24 -11.57 34.84 4.32
N ALA A 25 -12.52 35.43 3.61
CA ALA A 25 -12.97 34.92 2.31
C ALA A 25 -11.84 34.90 1.27
N LEU A 26 -10.94 35.89 1.29
CA LEU A 26 -9.78 35.94 0.40
C LEU A 26 -8.74 34.86 0.73
N VAL A 27 -8.50 34.59 2.01
CA VAL A 27 -7.61 33.50 2.46
C VAL A 27 -8.19 32.13 2.11
N ILE A 28 -9.48 31.91 2.35
CA ILE A 28 -10.18 30.67 1.99
C ILE A 28 -10.18 30.50 0.47
N GLY A 29 -10.46 31.56 -0.29
CA GLY A 29 -10.43 31.54 -1.75
C GLY A 29 -9.03 31.21 -2.31
N ALA A 30 -7.98 31.79 -1.72
CA ALA A 30 -6.60 31.48 -2.09
C ALA A 30 -6.22 30.04 -1.73
N PHE A 31 -6.67 29.53 -0.58
CA PHE A 31 -6.45 28.15 -0.16
C PHE A 31 -7.18 27.16 -1.08
N ILE A 32 -8.44 27.42 -1.44
CA ILE A 32 -9.20 26.59 -2.39
C ILE A 32 -8.56 26.64 -3.78
N ALA A 33 -8.16 27.82 -4.26
CA ALA A 33 -7.49 27.95 -5.55
C ALA A 33 -6.14 27.23 -5.59
N PHE A 34 -5.37 27.29 -4.49
CA PHE A 34 -4.12 26.55 -4.34
C PHE A 34 -4.35 25.04 -4.36
N ASN A 35 -5.35 24.54 -3.62
CA ASN A 35 -5.71 23.12 -3.63
C ASN A 35 -6.23 22.67 -5.00
N LEU A 36 -7.09 23.44 -5.67
CA LEU A 36 -7.55 23.13 -7.03
C LEU A 36 -6.40 23.14 -8.05
N TYR A 37 -5.43 24.04 -7.89
CA TYR A 37 -4.23 24.08 -8.72
C TYR A 37 -3.34 22.85 -8.48
N TYR A 38 -3.14 22.47 -7.22
CA TYR A 38 -2.40 21.28 -6.83
C TYR A 38 -3.05 20.01 -7.38
N ILE A 39 -4.36 19.85 -7.14
CA ILE A 39 -5.18 18.74 -7.64
C ILE A 39 -5.14 18.67 -9.18
N LYS A 40 -5.28 19.80 -9.87
CA LYS A 40 -5.22 19.83 -11.35
C LYS A 40 -3.87 19.35 -11.87
N ASN A 41 -2.76 19.81 -11.28
CA ASN A 41 -1.43 19.37 -11.68
C ASN A 41 -1.17 17.90 -11.32
N TYR A 42 -1.74 17.42 -10.21
CA TYR A 42 -1.70 16.02 -9.80
C TYR A 42 -2.44 15.14 -10.82
N TYR A 43 -3.66 15.48 -11.22
CA TYR A 43 -4.40 14.75 -12.26
C TYR A 43 -3.69 14.77 -13.62
N SER A 44 -3.09 15.91 -14.04
CA SER A 44 -2.32 15.95 -15.28
C SER A 44 -1.03 15.10 -15.23
N ARG A 45 -0.42 14.91 -14.06
CA ARG A 45 0.73 14.00 -13.89
C ARG A 45 0.30 12.54 -13.98
N ILE A 46 -0.78 12.19 -13.30
CA ILE A 46 -1.38 10.85 -13.34
C ILE A 46 -1.76 10.49 -14.79
N GLU A 47 -2.43 11.39 -15.51
CA GLU A 47 -2.80 11.17 -16.91
C GLU A 47 -1.58 10.92 -17.81
N GLN A 48 -0.46 11.60 -17.54
CA GLN A 48 0.82 11.34 -18.22
C GLN A 48 1.46 10.01 -17.82
N GLU A 49 1.39 9.61 -16.55
CA GLU A 49 1.88 8.30 -16.07
C GLU A 49 1.06 7.14 -16.64
N TYR A 50 -0.27 7.26 -16.72
CA TYR A 50 -1.13 6.28 -17.39
C TYR A 50 -0.80 6.18 -18.89
N LEU A 51 -0.60 7.32 -19.58
CA LEU A 51 -0.19 7.33 -20.99
C LEU A 51 1.22 6.78 -21.23
N ASN A 52 2.11 6.87 -20.24
CA ASN A 52 3.47 6.34 -20.31
C ASN A 52 3.53 4.85 -19.93
N ASN A 53 2.67 4.39 -19.02
CA ASN A 53 2.57 2.99 -18.58
C ASN A 53 1.93 2.07 -19.64
N ASP A 54 1.15 2.59 -20.59
CA ASP A 54 0.72 1.83 -21.78
C ASP A 54 1.90 1.41 -22.68
N ASN A 55 3.11 1.95 -22.48
CA ASN A 55 4.35 1.53 -23.13
C ASN A 55 5.39 0.92 -22.16
N GLY A 56 5.02 0.69 -20.90
CA GLY A 56 5.91 0.22 -19.84
C GLY A 56 5.49 -1.14 -19.31
N ILE A 57 6.34 -2.14 -19.51
CA ILE A 57 6.27 -3.53 -19.05
C ILE A 57 5.53 -3.66 -17.70
N ILE A 58 4.32 -4.24 -17.74
CA ILE A 58 3.62 -4.75 -16.57
C ILE A 58 4.46 -5.92 -16.04
N LEU A 59 5.22 -5.70 -14.96
CA LEU A 59 5.71 -6.79 -14.11
C LEU A 59 4.51 -7.30 -13.32
N ASP A 60 3.89 -8.33 -13.88
CA ASP A 60 2.78 -9.06 -13.29
C ASP A 60 3.23 -9.72 -11.98
N ASN A 61 3.07 -9.00 -10.86
CA ASN A 61 3.42 -9.44 -9.50
C ASN A 61 2.50 -10.56 -8.98
N SER A 62 1.47 -10.97 -9.74
CA SER A 62 0.55 -12.03 -9.32
C SER A 62 1.16 -13.44 -9.38
N ASN A 63 2.35 -13.61 -9.98
CA ASN A 63 3.03 -14.91 -10.11
C ASN A 63 4.22 -15.13 -9.14
N GLN A 64 4.54 -14.19 -8.24
CA GLN A 64 5.63 -14.36 -7.26
C GLN A 64 5.19 -15.09 -5.97
N ASN A 65 3.88 -15.17 -5.70
CA ASN A 65 3.31 -15.82 -4.51
C ASN A 65 3.29 -17.37 -4.53
N GLN A 66 4.12 -18.02 -5.35
CA GLN A 66 4.31 -19.48 -5.33
C GLN A 66 5.76 -19.93 -5.06
N VAL A 67 6.72 -19.02 -4.87
CA VAL A 67 8.14 -19.38 -4.82
C VAL A 67 8.57 -20.11 -3.54
N TYR A 68 7.78 -20.05 -2.46
CA TYR A 68 8.09 -20.77 -1.21
C TYR A 68 7.56 -22.21 -1.12
N GLN A 69 6.88 -22.74 -2.15
CA GLN A 69 6.45 -24.16 -2.14
C GLN A 69 7.22 -25.09 -3.08
N ASN A 70 8.08 -24.60 -4.00
CA ASN A 70 8.82 -25.46 -4.92
C ASN A 70 10.16 -24.87 -5.39
N SER A 71 11.04 -24.50 -4.47
CA SER A 71 12.41 -24.15 -4.86
C SER A 71 13.42 -25.02 -4.10
N GLU A 72 13.84 -26.11 -4.74
CA GLU A 72 15.25 -26.50 -4.72
C GLU A 72 16.02 -25.32 -5.33
N VAL A 73 16.31 -24.30 -4.51
CA VAL A 73 17.06 -23.12 -4.89
C VAL A 73 18.48 -23.57 -5.24
N ASN A 74 18.93 -23.27 -6.46
CA ASN A 74 20.33 -23.34 -6.85
C ASN A 74 21.18 -22.52 -5.84
N ASN A 75 21.83 -23.22 -4.91
CA ASN A 75 22.65 -22.65 -3.85
C ASN A 75 23.89 -21.87 -4.34
N ASP A 76 24.24 -21.95 -5.63
CA ASP A 76 25.52 -21.43 -6.12
C ASP A 76 25.55 -19.90 -6.28
N SER A 77 24.44 -19.23 -6.62
CA SER A 77 24.43 -17.77 -6.82
C SER A 77 24.20 -16.95 -5.54
N HIS A 78 23.50 -17.53 -4.54
CA HIS A 78 23.23 -16.87 -3.26
C HIS A 78 24.50 -16.71 -2.42
N VAL A 79 25.39 -17.72 -2.45
CA VAL A 79 26.65 -17.70 -1.70
C VAL A 79 27.62 -16.65 -2.25
N GLU A 80 27.68 -16.46 -3.57
CA GLU A 80 28.58 -15.46 -4.18
C GLU A 80 28.19 -14.03 -3.81
N ASN A 81 26.89 -13.70 -3.83
CA ASN A 81 26.42 -12.33 -3.56
C ASN A 81 26.49 -11.94 -2.08
N ASN A 82 26.21 -12.86 -1.14
CA ASN A 82 26.45 -12.60 0.29
C ASN A 82 27.95 -12.40 0.58
N SER A 83 28.82 -13.12 -0.16
CA SER A 83 30.27 -12.91 -0.08
C SER A 83 30.71 -11.54 -0.60
N PHE A 84 29.96 -10.92 -1.53
CA PHE A 84 30.30 -9.62 -2.07
C PHE A 84 30.09 -8.50 -1.04
N TYR A 85 28.90 -8.42 -0.45
CA TYR A 85 28.58 -7.35 0.51
C TYR A 85 29.46 -7.40 1.76
N SER A 86 29.71 -8.60 2.30
CA SER A 86 30.61 -8.79 3.45
C SER A 86 32.06 -8.38 3.20
N ARG A 87 32.49 -8.20 1.93
CA ARG A 87 33.83 -7.73 1.55
C ARG A 87 33.92 -6.24 1.33
N VAL A 88 32.80 -5.59 1.00
CA VAL A 88 32.75 -4.17 0.61
C VAL A 88 32.24 -3.32 1.77
N ILE A 89 31.40 -3.87 2.64
CA ILE A 89 30.90 -3.18 3.82
C ILE A 89 31.94 -3.26 4.94
N ASP A 90 32.31 -2.08 5.44
CA ASP A 90 33.17 -1.89 6.60
C ASP A 90 32.57 -0.88 7.58
N GLU A 91 33.25 -0.63 8.69
CA GLU A 91 32.80 0.32 9.73
C GLU A 91 32.60 1.75 9.21
N ASN A 92 33.34 2.14 8.15
CA ASN A 92 33.33 3.48 7.56
C ASN A 92 32.27 3.64 6.46
N THR A 93 31.59 2.56 6.06
CA THR A 93 30.55 2.59 5.03
C THR A 93 29.38 3.47 5.51
N SER A 94 29.00 4.47 4.72
CA SER A 94 27.94 5.43 5.09
C SER A 94 26.56 4.79 5.08
N GLU A 95 25.60 5.37 5.82
CA GLU A 95 24.19 4.93 5.80
C GLU A 95 23.63 4.90 4.38
N HIS A 96 23.86 5.97 3.61
CA HIS A 96 23.40 6.07 2.24
C HIS A 96 23.93 4.90 1.37
N THR A 97 25.22 4.58 1.46
CA THR A 97 25.81 3.46 0.72
C THR A 97 25.25 2.11 1.19
N LEU A 98 25.05 1.93 2.50
CA LEU A 98 24.42 0.72 3.03
C LEU A 98 23.01 0.52 2.46
N LEU A 99 22.20 1.58 2.45
CA LEU A 99 20.85 1.54 1.88
C LEU A 99 20.87 1.20 0.39
N GLN A 100 21.80 1.77 -0.39
CA GLN A 100 21.96 1.43 -1.81
C GLN A 100 22.35 -0.04 -2.03
N TYR A 101 23.22 -0.59 -1.18
CA TYR A 101 23.57 -2.02 -1.24
C TYR A 101 22.38 -2.91 -0.89
N ALA A 102 21.62 -2.57 0.14
CA ALA A 102 20.43 -3.32 0.53
C ALA A 102 19.32 -3.25 -0.54
N GLU A 103 19.11 -2.08 -1.14
CA GLU A 103 18.17 -1.90 -2.27
C GLU A 103 18.58 -2.78 -3.46
N ASN A 104 19.86 -2.73 -3.86
CA ASN A 104 20.36 -3.56 -4.97
C ASN A 104 20.25 -5.06 -4.66
N ALA A 105 20.51 -5.47 -3.43
CA ALA A 105 20.31 -6.85 -2.98
C ALA A 105 18.84 -7.26 -3.12
N CYS A 106 17.91 -6.40 -2.68
CA CYS A 106 16.48 -6.65 -2.78
C CYS A 106 15.98 -6.74 -4.23
N ILE A 107 16.38 -5.80 -5.10
CA ILE A 107 16.02 -5.81 -6.53
C ILE A 107 16.58 -7.05 -7.24
N SER A 108 17.74 -7.52 -6.82
CA SER A 108 18.37 -8.73 -7.38
C SER A 108 17.82 -10.04 -6.79
N GLY A 109 16.84 -9.98 -5.89
CA GLY A 109 16.27 -11.14 -5.22
C GLY A 109 17.16 -11.78 -4.15
N ASN A 110 18.23 -11.11 -3.72
CA ASN A 110 19.05 -11.54 -2.59
C ASN A 110 18.52 -10.95 -1.27
N TYR A 111 17.37 -11.45 -0.85
CA TYR A 111 16.66 -10.94 0.32
C TYR A 111 17.40 -11.19 1.64
N GLU A 112 18.22 -12.24 1.74
CA GLU A 112 19.05 -12.50 2.93
C GLU A 112 20.10 -11.39 3.13
N ALA A 113 20.85 -11.02 2.08
CA ALA A 113 21.76 -9.88 2.16
C ALA A 113 21.02 -8.57 2.45
N ALA A 114 19.85 -8.35 1.83
CA ALA A 114 19.06 -7.14 2.08
C ALA A 114 18.68 -7.02 3.56
N VAL A 115 18.17 -8.10 4.16
CA VAL A 115 17.82 -8.15 5.59
C VAL A 115 19.05 -7.97 6.48
N GLU A 116 20.17 -8.62 6.16
CA GLU A 116 21.42 -8.48 6.92
C GLU A 116 21.87 -7.00 6.97
N ILE A 117 21.85 -6.32 5.82
CA ILE A 117 22.25 -4.92 5.73
C ILE A 117 21.22 -4.00 6.41
N TYR A 118 19.92 -4.15 6.13
CA TYR A 118 18.87 -3.33 6.76
C TYR A 118 18.81 -3.50 8.29
N SER A 119 19.26 -4.65 8.81
CA SER A 119 19.31 -4.91 10.26
C SER A 119 20.53 -4.30 10.96
N MET A 120 21.44 -3.64 10.23
CA MET A 120 22.60 -2.99 10.83
C MET A 120 22.17 -1.84 11.75
N GLU A 121 22.85 -1.69 12.89
CA GLU A 121 22.56 -0.63 13.89
C GLU A 121 22.56 0.77 13.27
N LYS A 122 23.44 1.02 12.29
CA LYS A 122 23.51 2.29 11.57
C LYS A 122 22.21 2.63 10.80
N LEU A 123 21.37 1.64 10.50
CA LEU A 123 20.11 1.80 9.77
C LEU A 123 18.88 1.64 10.67
N SER A 124 19.04 1.47 11.99
CA SER A 124 17.92 1.12 12.88
C SER A 124 16.81 2.18 12.94
N GLU A 125 17.13 3.44 12.64
CA GLU A 125 16.18 4.56 12.59
C GLU A 125 15.95 5.06 11.16
N SER A 126 16.43 4.33 10.14
CA SER A 126 16.25 4.74 8.74
C SER A 126 14.82 4.44 8.29
N PRO A 127 14.03 5.44 7.83
CA PRO A 127 12.68 5.22 7.31
C PRO A 127 12.68 4.21 6.15
N VAL A 128 13.66 4.31 5.24
CA VAL A 128 13.81 3.42 4.08
C VAL A 128 14.07 1.98 4.53
N ALA A 129 15.01 1.77 5.45
CA ALA A 129 15.35 0.41 5.92
C ALA A 129 14.16 -0.23 6.64
N LEU A 130 13.49 0.52 7.52
CA LEU A 130 12.33 0.04 8.27
C LEU A 130 11.15 -0.29 7.32
N ASN A 131 10.84 0.60 6.38
CA ASN A 131 9.81 0.34 5.35
C ASN A 131 10.14 -0.93 4.55
N ASN A 132 11.38 -1.06 4.09
CA ASN A 132 11.78 -2.17 3.23
C ASN A 132 11.82 -3.49 3.99
N MET A 133 12.17 -3.48 5.28
CA MET A 133 12.00 -4.64 6.16
C MET A 133 10.53 -5.04 6.28
N GLY A 134 9.63 -4.08 6.50
CA GLY A 134 8.18 -4.31 6.50
C GLY A 134 7.72 -4.98 5.21
N TYR A 135 8.17 -4.48 4.06
CA TYR A 135 7.84 -5.04 2.74
C TYR A 135 8.33 -6.48 2.55
N LEU A 136 9.55 -6.79 2.98
CA LEU A 136 10.11 -8.14 2.88
C LEU A 136 9.31 -9.15 3.71
N TYR A 137 8.84 -8.76 4.91
CA TYR A 137 7.98 -9.61 5.74
C TYR A 137 6.54 -9.69 5.22
N SER A 138 5.98 -8.59 4.69
CA SER A 138 4.60 -8.55 4.19
C SER A 138 4.42 -9.37 2.91
N GLN A 139 5.46 -9.46 2.08
CA GLN A 139 5.47 -10.26 0.85
C GLN A 139 6.03 -11.68 1.08
N GLY A 140 6.57 -11.95 2.26
CA GLY A 140 7.19 -13.22 2.58
C GLY A 140 8.41 -13.53 1.71
N LEU A 141 9.23 -12.53 1.39
CA LEU A 141 10.35 -12.66 0.45
C LEU A 141 11.61 -13.25 1.10
N TYR A 142 11.83 -12.95 2.38
CA TYR A 142 12.96 -13.48 3.16
C TYR A 142 12.56 -14.65 4.08
N SER A 143 11.35 -14.60 4.62
CA SER A 143 10.76 -15.61 5.47
C SER A 143 9.31 -15.83 5.04
N PRO A 144 8.61 -16.87 5.53
CA PRO A 144 7.16 -16.93 5.38
C PRO A 144 6.51 -15.61 5.78
N GLN A 145 5.47 -15.22 5.05
CA GLN A 145 4.75 -13.97 5.28
C GLN A 145 4.36 -13.83 6.75
N ASN A 146 4.61 -12.66 7.32
CA ASN A 146 4.28 -12.35 8.71
C ASN A 146 3.76 -10.92 8.82
N ILE A 147 2.44 -10.79 8.93
CA ILE A 147 1.72 -9.51 9.00
C ILE A 147 2.10 -8.74 10.27
N ASP A 148 2.15 -9.41 11.42
CA ASP A 148 2.46 -8.77 12.71
C ASP A 148 3.88 -8.16 12.73
N ILE A 149 4.87 -8.85 12.14
CA ILE A 149 6.23 -8.34 12.05
C ILE A 149 6.30 -7.19 11.03
N ALA A 150 5.63 -7.33 9.89
CA ALA A 150 5.58 -6.26 8.89
C ALA A 150 4.97 -4.98 9.47
N ASP A 151 3.89 -5.11 10.24
CA ASP A 151 3.24 -4.01 10.94
C ASP A 151 4.17 -3.28 11.91
N ASP A 152 4.89 -4.01 12.73
CA ASP A 152 5.86 -3.41 13.67
C ASP A 152 6.93 -2.60 12.91
N TYR A 153 7.40 -3.08 11.76
CA TYR A 153 8.34 -2.34 10.93
C TYR A 153 7.70 -1.11 10.25
N TYR A 154 6.49 -1.24 9.70
CA TYR A 154 5.80 -0.10 9.10
C TYR A 154 5.46 0.97 10.14
N ASP A 155 5.01 0.59 11.34
CA ASP A 155 4.73 1.54 12.42
C ASP A 155 5.99 2.29 12.86
N LYS A 156 7.14 1.60 12.95
CA LYS A 156 8.42 2.24 13.21
C LYS A 156 8.79 3.21 12.08
N ALA A 157 8.64 2.79 10.82
CA ALA A 157 8.96 3.62 9.65
C ALA A 157 8.08 4.88 9.58
N ILE A 158 6.76 4.75 9.79
CA ILE A 158 5.80 5.86 9.85
C ILE A 158 6.18 6.83 10.97
N LYS A 159 6.55 6.30 12.15
CA LYS A 159 6.96 7.13 13.30
C LYS A 159 8.21 7.97 13.02
N VAL A 160 9.13 7.48 12.19
CA VAL A 160 10.33 8.23 11.75
C VAL A 160 10.12 9.00 10.43
N GLY A 161 8.89 9.00 9.89
CA GLY A 161 8.49 9.86 8.77
C GLY A 161 8.51 9.21 7.38
N SER A 162 8.41 7.88 7.26
CA SER A 162 8.18 7.23 5.96
C SER A 162 6.70 7.28 5.59
N ASP A 163 6.33 8.14 4.64
CA ASP A 163 5.00 8.14 4.04
C ASP A 163 4.76 6.83 3.27
N LYS A 164 5.81 6.29 2.65
CA LYS A 164 5.77 5.03 1.89
C LYS A 164 5.34 3.83 2.75
N ALA A 165 5.74 3.82 4.01
CA ALA A 165 5.35 2.78 4.95
C ALA A 165 3.85 2.78 5.22
N LEU A 166 3.18 3.93 5.21
CA LEU A 166 1.73 4.00 5.38
C LEU A 166 1.00 3.41 4.17
N ASP A 167 1.46 3.73 2.95
CA ASP A 167 0.95 3.12 1.72
C ASP A 167 1.09 1.60 1.74
N ASN A 168 2.28 1.11 2.06
CA ASN A 168 2.59 -0.31 2.09
C ASN A 168 1.80 -1.04 3.19
N LYS A 169 1.65 -0.42 4.36
CA LYS A 169 0.81 -0.95 5.44
C LYS A 169 -0.65 -1.06 4.98
N LEU A 170 -1.22 0.01 4.44
CA LEU A 170 -2.60 -0.01 3.95
C LEU A 170 -2.81 -1.08 2.87
N ALA A 171 -1.89 -1.20 1.92
CA ALA A 171 -1.94 -2.23 0.88
C ALA A 171 -1.88 -3.63 1.46
N MET A 172 -0.99 -3.89 2.42
CA MET A 172 -0.88 -5.16 3.12
C MET A 172 -2.19 -5.52 3.83
N HIS A 173 -2.79 -4.59 4.58
CA HIS A 173 -4.03 -4.86 5.31
C HIS A 173 -5.21 -5.11 4.38
N LEU A 174 -5.31 -4.38 3.26
CA LEU A 174 -6.29 -4.63 2.22
C LEU A 174 -6.07 -6.00 1.58
N ASN A 175 -4.86 -6.32 1.14
CA ASN A 175 -4.56 -7.61 0.51
C ASN A 175 -4.84 -8.82 1.41
N ASN A 176 -4.70 -8.65 2.73
CA ASN A 176 -4.94 -9.71 3.71
C ASN A 176 -6.32 -9.63 4.38
N ARG A 177 -7.16 -8.64 4.00
CA ARG A 177 -8.48 -8.37 4.58
C ARG A 177 -8.44 -8.32 6.11
N CYS A 178 -7.48 -7.56 6.65
CA CYS A 178 -7.33 -7.34 8.10
C CYS A 178 -8.56 -6.59 8.67
N GLU A 179 -8.80 -6.72 9.98
CA GLU A 179 -10.00 -6.18 10.63
C GLU A 179 -9.95 -4.65 10.85
N ASP A 180 -8.76 -4.07 10.82
CA ASP A 180 -8.42 -2.69 11.17
C ASP A 180 -8.21 -1.78 9.94
N ILE A 181 -8.64 -2.19 8.75
CA ILE A 181 -8.51 -1.40 7.50
C ILE A 181 -9.07 0.02 7.67
N ILE A 182 -10.21 0.18 8.34
CA ILE A 182 -10.82 1.50 8.58
C ILE A 182 -9.91 2.40 9.43
N GLU A 183 -9.21 1.84 10.41
CA GLU A 183 -8.29 2.59 11.27
C GLU A 183 -7.09 3.10 10.48
N ILE A 184 -6.55 2.28 9.56
CA ILE A 184 -5.41 2.66 8.72
C ILE A 184 -5.83 3.66 7.65
N LEU A 185 -6.99 3.46 7.01
CA LEU A 185 -7.56 4.46 6.09
C LEU A 185 -7.75 5.80 6.79
N LYS A 186 -8.19 5.78 8.05
CA LYS A 186 -8.32 6.98 8.86
C LYS A 186 -6.97 7.64 9.15
N GLN A 187 -5.95 6.85 9.50
CA GLN A 187 -4.59 7.35 9.70
C GLN A 187 -4.04 8.04 8.44
N GLY A 188 -4.14 7.41 7.27
CA GLY A 188 -3.71 8.00 6.00
C GLY A 188 -4.51 9.25 5.62
N TYR A 189 -5.81 9.24 5.86
CA TYR A 189 -6.66 10.40 5.63
C TYR A 189 -6.30 11.60 6.53
N GLU A 190 -6.08 11.36 7.82
CA GLU A 190 -5.67 12.40 8.79
C GLU A 190 -4.26 12.94 8.49
N ALA A 191 -3.35 12.09 8.01
CA ALA A 191 -2.03 12.48 7.55
C ALA A 191 -2.06 13.28 6.23
N GLY A 192 -3.16 13.24 5.48
CA GLY A 192 -3.26 13.83 4.16
C GLY A 192 -2.49 13.05 3.09
N ASP A 193 -2.29 11.75 3.30
CA ASP A 193 -1.59 10.87 2.38
C ASP A 193 -2.32 10.78 1.03
N SER A 194 -1.60 11.07 -0.06
CA SER A 194 -2.18 11.19 -1.39
C SER A 194 -2.69 9.87 -1.95
N ASN A 195 -2.03 8.76 -1.62
CA ASN A 195 -2.39 7.44 -2.16
C ASN A 195 -3.60 6.87 -1.43
N THR A 196 -3.67 7.03 -0.11
CA THR A 196 -4.86 6.74 0.70
C THR A 196 -6.06 7.55 0.22
N ILE A 197 -5.89 8.85 -0.01
CA ILE A 197 -6.96 9.68 -0.56
C ILE A 197 -7.38 9.17 -1.96
N SER A 198 -6.42 8.86 -2.83
CA SER A 198 -6.72 8.31 -4.16
C SER A 198 -7.45 6.96 -4.10
N PHE A 199 -7.06 6.07 -3.18
CA PHE A 199 -7.74 4.81 -2.94
C PHE A 199 -9.19 5.04 -2.45
N LEU A 200 -9.41 5.93 -1.49
CA LEU A 200 -10.75 6.30 -1.02
C LEU A 200 -11.61 6.91 -2.15
N ASN A 201 -11.00 7.70 -3.04
CA ASN A 201 -11.69 8.25 -4.21
C ASN A 201 -12.15 7.13 -5.14
N TYR A 202 -11.24 6.23 -5.47
CA TYR A 202 -11.53 5.09 -6.32
C TYR A 202 -12.64 4.23 -5.73
N ALA A 203 -12.50 3.84 -4.46
CA ALA A 203 -13.50 3.07 -3.73
C ALA A 203 -14.86 3.79 -3.65
N PHE A 204 -14.88 5.12 -3.56
CA PHE A 204 -16.12 5.90 -3.63
C PHE A 204 -16.78 5.83 -5.00
N PHE A 205 -16.03 6.04 -6.09
CA PHE A 205 -16.61 6.08 -7.44
C PHE A 205 -17.09 4.71 -7.93
N GLU A 206 -16.36 3.64 -7.62
CA GLU A 206 -16.80 2.28 -7.94
C GLU A 206 -18.11 1.90 -7.23
N ASN A 207 -18.31 2.42 -6.02
CA ASN A 207 -19.48 2.07 -5.19
C ASN A 207 -20.63 3.11 -5.26
N TYR A 208 -20.37 4.35 -5.65
CA TYR A 208 -21.28 5.49 -5.47
C TYR A 208 -21.22 6.54 -6.60
N SER A 209 -20.99 6.12 -7.85
CA SER A 209 -20.75 6.96 -9.05
C SER A 209 -21.70 8.14 -9.33
N ASP A 210 -22.84 8.23 -8.66
CA ASP A 210 -23.89 9.24 -8.91
C ASP A 210 -23.71 10.56 -8.13
N TYR A 211 -22.64 10.72 -7.34
CA TYR A 211 -22.47 11.89 -6.46
C TYR A 211 -21.35 12.84 -6.91
N GLU A 212 -21.71 14.12 -7.12
CA GLU A 212 -20.80 15.20 -7.50
C GLU A 212 -19.67 15.41 -6.46
N VAL A 213 -18.51 15.85 -6.98
CA VAL A 213 -17.17 16.01 -6.37
C VAL A 213 -17.12 16.74 -4.99
N GLU A 214 -18.21 17.34 -4.51
CA GLU A 214 -18.37 17.74 -3.10
C GLU A 214 -18.59 16.57 -2.12
N GLY A 215 -18.77 15.35 -2.65
CA GLY A 215 -19.12 14.14 -1.92
C GLY A 215 -17.93 13.41 -1.29
N LEU A 216 -16.73 13.48 -1.87
CA LEU A 216 -15.61 12.67 -1.39
C LEU A 216 -15.22 12.97 0.06
N HIS A 217 -14.96 14.24 0.37
CA HIS A 217 -14.55 14.62 1.72
C HIS A 217 -15.64 14.25 2.73
N LYS A 218 -16.92 14.48 2.38
CA LYS A 218 -18.07 14.07 3.20
C LYS A 218 -18.18 12.56 3.35
N PHE A 219 -17.90 11.81 2.28
CA PHE A 219 -17.89 10.36 2.27
C PHE A 219 -16.79 9.81 3.17
N ALA A 220 -15.56 10.29 3.02
CA ALA A 220 -14.44 9.86 3.86
C ALA A 220 -14.71 10.21 5.33
N VAL A 221 -15.20 11.42 5.63
CA VAL A 221 -15.58 11.79 7.01
C VAL A 221 -16.70 10.87 7.53
N TRP A 222 -17.75 10.65 6.74
CA TRP A 222 -18.82 9.74 7.15
C TRP A 222 -18.27 8.32 7.40
N LEU A 223 -17.58 7.72 6.44
CA LEU A 223 -17.04 6.35 6.52
C LEU A 223 -16.13 6.17 7.74
N LEU A 224 -15.20 7.10 7.94
CA LEU A 224 -14.12 6.96 8.92
C LEU A 224 -14.51 7.38 10.35
N TYR A 225 -15.61 8.12 10.51
CA TYR A 225 -15.99 8.69 11.82
C TYR A 225 -17.46 8.48 12.21
N ASP A 226 -18.39 8.49 11.26
CA ASP A 226 -19.83 8.51 11.55
C ASP A 226 -20.54 7.20 11.20
N ALA A 227 -20.00 6.42 10.25
CA ALA A 227 -20.58 5.17 9.78
C ALA A 227 -20.60 4.12 10.89
N SER A 228 -21.68 3.34 10.92
CA SER A 228 -21.79 2.16 11.78
C SER A 228 -20.85 1.04 11.34
N LEU A 229 -20.56 0.09 12.23
CA LEU A 229 -19.76 -1.10 11.91
C LEU A 229 -20.34 -1.87 10.72
N GLU A 230 -21.67 -1.98 10.61
CA GLU A 230 -22.33 -2.66 9.49
C GLU A 230 -22.11 -1.91 8.17
N GLU A 231 -22.18 -0.58 8.17
CA GLU A 231 -21.90 0.25 6.99
C GLU A 231 -20.43 0.15 6.56
N GLN A 232 -19.50 0.14 7.52
CA GLN A 232 -18.08 -0.07 7.27
C GLN A 232 -17.80 -1.47 6.73
N GLU A 233 -18.38 -2.53 7.31
CA GLU A 233 -18.23 -3.90 6.83
C GLU A 233 -18.78 -4.08 5.41
N ASN A 234 -19.90 -3.42 5.08
CA ASN A 234 -20.46 -3.41 3.73
C ASN A 234 -19.50 -2.70 2.76
N PHE A 235 -19.00 -1.51 3.11
CA PHE A 235 -17.99 -0.80 2.32
C PHE A 235 -16.77 -1.69 2.06
N ILE A 236 -16.17 -2.26 3.12
CA ILE A 236 -15.01 -3.14 3.01
C ILE A 236 -15.32 -4.34 2.14
N SER A 237 -16.49 -4.97 2.27
CA SER A 237 -16.85 -6.14 1.47
C SER A 237 -16.95 -5.84 -0.02
N ASN A 238 -17.34 -4.62 -0.40
CA ASN A 238 -17.43 -4.20 -1.80
C ASN A 238 -16.07 -3.82 -2.41
N LEU A 239 -14.99 -3.76 -1.62
CA LEU A 239 -13.64 -3.58 -2.13
C LEU A 239 -13.07 -4.85 -2.78
N TYR A 240 -13.73 -6.00 -2.68
CA TYR A 240 -13.15 -7.27 -3.06
C TYR A 240 -13.94 -8.04 -4.11
N GLU A 241 -13.20 -8.67 -5.02
CA GLU A 241 -13.73 -9.58 -6.02
C GLU A 241 -13.03 -10.95 -5.99
N TRP A 242 -13.77 -12.00 -6.37
CA TRP A 242 -13.23 -13.35 -6.47
C TRP A 242 -12.73 -13.61 -7.89
N ASN A 243 -11.43 -13.78 -8.04
CA ASN A 243 -10.78 -14.00 -9.32
C ASN A 243 -10.36 -15.46 -9.49
N GLU A 244 -10.70 -16.07 -10.63
CA GLU A 244 -10.31 -17.44 -10.97
C GLU A 244 -8.82 -17.48 -11.31
N GLU A 245 -8.02 -18.21 -10.54
CA GLU A 245 -6.58 -18.40 -10.82
C GLU A 245 -6.30 -19.63 -11.69
N GLY A 246 -7.23 -20.58 -11.74
CA GLY A 246 -7.15 -21.75 -12.59
C GLY A 246 -7.50 -23.06 -11.88
N ASN A 247 -7.08 -24.16 -12.51
CA ASN A 247 -7.44 -25.50 -12.07
C ASN A 247 -6.38 -26.09 -11.13
N VAL A 248 -6.84 -26.73 -10.04
CA VAL A 248 -6.01 -27.40 -9.05
C VAL A 248 -6.46 -28.86 -8.93
N PHE A 249 -5.48 -29.76 -8.87
CA PHE A 249 -5.69 -31.21 -8.87
C PHE A 249 -5.14 -31.79 -7.57
N LEU A 250 -6.01 -32.32 -6.70
CA LEU A 250 -5.66 -32.77 -5.35
C LEU A 250 -6.17 -34.18 -5.07
N THR A 251 -5.43 -34.91 -4.24
CA THR A 251 -5.88 -36.22 -3.72
C THR A 251 -6.75 -36.08 -2.47
N TYR A 252 -7.00 -34.84 -2.01
CA TYR A 252 -7.81 -34.50 -0.85
C TYR A 252 -8.70 -33.30 -1.15
N SER A 253 -9.71 -33.06 -0.30
CA SER A 253 -10.52 -31.85 -0.38
C SER A 253 -9.78 -30.68 0.29
N PRO A 254 -9.45 -29.59 -0.42
CA PRO A 254 -8.81 -28.42 0.17
C PRO A 254 -9.75 -27.71 1.14
N ARG A 255 -9.18 -26.91 2.03
CA ARG A 255 -9.92 -26.07 2.97
C ARG A 255 -9.97 -24.64 2.42
N ASP A 256 -11.16 -24.09 2.32
CA ASP A 256 -11.36 -22.67 2.02
C ASP A 256 -10.86 -21.79 3.16
N THR A 257 -10.41 -20.61 2.81
CA THR A 257 -10.04 -19.51 3.71
C THR A 257 -10.89 -18.27 3.36
N ASN A 258 -10.73 -17.21 4.14
CA ASN A 258 -11.28 -15.89 3.84
C ASN A 258 -10.69 -15.23 2.58
N LEU A 259 -9.55 -15.73 2.06
CA LEU A 259 -8.87 -15.19 0.88
C LEU A 259 -8.84 -16.16 -0.32
N VAL A 260 -9.06 -17.46 -0.09
CA VAL A 260 -8.97 -18.51 -1.12
C VAL A 260 -10.14 -19.46 -1.00
N LYS A 261 -10.82 -19.74 -2.11
CA LYS A 261 -11.87 -20.77 -2.16
C LYS A 261 -11.66 -21.74 -3.32
N TYR A 262 -12.17 -22.96 -3.16
CA TYR A 262 -12.06 -24.02 -4.14
C TYR A 262 -13.44 -24.54 -4.54
N ILE A 263 -13.77 -24.44 -5.83
CA ILE A 263 -15.02 -24.97 -6.37
C ILE A 263 -14.73 -26.30 -7.06
N TRP A 264 -15.20 -27.40 -6.47
CA TRP A 264 -15.10 -28.73 -7.08
C TRP A 264 -15.90 -28.78 -8.39
N TYR A 265 -15.35 -29.41 -9.42
CA TYR A 265 -16.05 -29.60 -10.69
C TYR A 265 -15.92 -31.00 -11.32
N ASP A 266 -14.93 -31.81 -10.94
CA ASP A 266 -14.75 -33.16 -11.50
C ASP A 266 -13.87 -34.07 -10.63
N ASP A 267 -13.92 -35.38 -10.87
CA ASP A 267 -13.07 -36.41 -10.28
C ASP A 267 -12.41 -37.28 -11.37
N ASN A 268 -11.08 -37.21 -11.46
CA ASN A 268 -10.29 -37.96 -12.44
C ASN A 268 -9.67 -39.22 -11.83
N SER A 269 -10.15 -40.38 -12.24
CA SER A 269 -9.57 -41.67 -11.85
C SER A 269 -8.34 -42.01 -12.68
N TRP A 270 -7.30 -42.53 -12.04
CA TRP A 270 -6.07 -42.96 -12.70
C TRP A 270 -5.58 -44.31 -12.17
N VAL A 271 -4.82 -45.01 -13.01
CA VAL A 271 -4.22 -46.31 -12.69
C VAL A 271 -2.77 -46.29 -13.12
N ASP A 272 -1.86 -46.48 -12.17
CA ASP A 272 -0.46 -46.78 -12.42
C ASP A 272 -0.30 -48.29 -12.61
N VAL A 273 -0.23 -48.69 -13.89
CA VAL A 273 -0.15 -50.10 -14.29
C VAL A 273 1.18 -50.74 -13.86
N GLN A 274 2.26 -49.98 -13.72
CA GLN A 274 3.57 -50.51 -13.37
C GLN A 274 3.67 -50.83 -11.88
N ASN A 275 3.09 -49.98 -11.03
CA ASN A 275 3.11 -50.14 -9.58
C ASN A 275 1.85 -50.81 -9.02
N GLY A 276 0.83 -51.05 -9.85
CA GLY A 276 -0.44 -51.68 -9.43
C GLY A 276 -1.28 -50.80 -8.50
N ILE A 277 -1.12 -49.48 -8.59
CA ILE A 277 -1.80 -48.50 -7.75
C ILE A 277 -2.89 -47.81 -8.56
N ALA A 278 -4.04 -47.56 -7.95
CA ALA A 278 -5.10 -46.76 -8.53
C ALA A 278 -5.52 -45.67 -7.55
N GLY A 279 -5.98 -44.54 -8.08
CA GLY A 279 -6.39 -43.40 -7.27
C GLY A 279 -7.42 -42.54 -8.00
N THR A 280 -7.94 -41.57 -7.25
CA THR A 280 -8.82 -40.53 -7.77
C THR A 280 -8.21 -39.18 -7.42
N THR A 281 -8.04 -38.33 -8.42
CA THR A 281 -7.63 -36.95 -8.28
C THR A 281 -8.87 -36.08 -8.41
N LYS A 282 -9.13 -35.25 -7.42
CA LYS A 282 -10.22 -34.28 -7.41
C LYS A 282 -9.78 -33.00 -8.11
N CYS A 283 -10.64 -32.46 -8.96
CA CYS A 283 -10.39 -31.27 -9.75
C CYS A 283 -11.20 -30.09 -9.20
N TYR A 284 -10.50 -28.98 -8.92
CA TYR A 284 -11.07 -27.77 -8.35
C TYR A 284 -10.73 -26.55 -9.21
N LYS A 285 -11.65 -25.61 -9.34
CA LYS A 285 -11.34 -24.23 -9.72
C LYS A 285 -10.92 -23.47 -8.47
N LYS A 286 -9.72 -22.92 -8.46
CA LYS A 286 -9.21 -22.06 -7.38
C LYS A 286 -9.59 -20.62 -7.68
N TYR A 287 -10.17 -19.96 -6.68
CA TYR A 287 -10.42 -18.53 -6.69
C TYR A 287 -9.66 -17.86 -5.56
N VAL A 288 -9.14 -16.68 -5.83
CA VAL A 288 -8.49 -15.81 -4.84
C VAL A 288 -9.27 -14.51 -4.74
N LEU A 289 -9.49 -14.06 -3.52
CA LEU A 289 -10.13 -12.79 -3.23
C LEU A 289 -9.09 -11.68 -3.42
N LYS A 290 -9.35 -10.70 -4.28
CA LYS A 290 -8.46 -9.57 -4.55
C LYS A 290 -9.14 -8.27 -4.18
N CYS A 291 -8.40 -7.35 -3.56
CA CYS A 291 -8.85 -5.98 -3.34
C CYS A 291 -8.73 -5.19 -4.66
N ILE A 292 -9.79 -4.51 -5.06
CA ILE A 292 -9.83 -3.68 -6.25
C ILE A 292 -9.21 -2.32 -5.91
N GLY A 293 -8.37 -1.77 -6.79
CA GLY A 293 -7.77 -0.44 -6.61
C GLY A 293 -6.57 -0.40 -5.65
N VAL A 294 -6.17 -1.53 -5.06
CA VAL A 294 -5.04 -1.61 -4.12
C VAL A 294 -3.72 -1.20 -4.78
N GLU A 295 -3.61 -1.34 -6.11
CA GLU A 295 -2.48 -0.90 -6.92
C GLU A 295 -2.22 0.61 -6.86
N LEU A 296 -3.23 1.42 -6.51
CA LEU A 296 -3.09 2.87 -6.33
C LEU A 296 -2.19 3.24 -5.15
N LEU A 297 -2.01 2.32 -4.20
CA LEU A 297 -1.07 2.46 -3.07
C LEU A 297 0.38 2.20 -3.50
N ASN A 298 0.57 1.70 -4.72
CA ASN A 298 1.87 1.49 -5.34
C ASN A 298 2.81 0.64 -4.46
N GLU A 299 2.31 -0.41 -3.81
CA GLU A 299 3.08 -1.18 -2.81
C GLU A 299 4.48 -1.59 -3.33
N GLY A 300 5.50 -1.43 -2.51
CA GLY A 300 6.87 -1.69 -2.95
C GLY A 300 7.95 -1.20 -2.01
N ILE A 301 9.19 -1.57 -2.31
CA ILE A 301 10.35 -1.00 -1.63
C ILE A 301 10.45 0.52 -1.89
N GLU A 302 10.86 1.24 -0.86
CA GLU A 302 11.28 2.63 -0.94
C GLU A 302 12.71 2.67 -1.49
N ARG A 303 12.93 3.47 -2.54
CA ARG A 303 14.25 3.63 -3.14
C ARG A 303 15.01 4.75 -2.46
N VAL A 304 16.33 4.59 -2.35
CA VAL A 304 17.21 5.67 -1.91
C VAL A 304 17.18 6.77 -2.98
N THR A 305 16.63 7.93 -2.63
CA THR A 305 16.67 9.10 -3.51
C THR A 305 18.12 9.51 -3.73
N GLU A 306 18.55 9.66 -4.98
CA GLU A 306 19.80 10.34 -5.29
C GLU A 306 19.71 11.76 -4.74
N GLU A 307 20.48 12.09 -3.70
CA GLU A 307 20.84 13.48 -3.45
C GLU A 307 21.51 13.98 -4.74
N LEU A 308 20.76 14.73 -5.55
CA LEU A 308 21.36 15.62 -6.53
C LEU A 308 22.25 16.55 -5.72
N ASN A 309 23.54 16.22 -5.67
CA ASN A 309 24.61 17.08 -5.18
C ASN A 309 24.53 18.38 -5.98
N ASN A 310 23.74 19.32 -5.47
CA ASN A 310 23.74 20.70 -5.91
C ASN A 310 24.92 21.38 -5.20
N ASP A 311 26.13 21.05 -5.66
CA ASP A 311 27.33 21.86 -5.46
C ASP A 311 27.38 23.02 -6.47
#